data_AF-A0A1F6GMA5-F1
#
_entry.id   AF-A0A1F6GMA5-F1
#
_cell.length_a   1.000
_cell.length_b   1.000
_cell.length_c   1.000
_cell.angle_alpha   90.00
_cell.angle_beta   90.00
_cell.angle_gamma   90.00
#
_symmetry.space_group_name_H-M   'P 1'
#
loop_
_entity.id
_entity.type
_entity.pdbx_description
1 polymer ?
#
loop_
_entity_poly.entity_id
_entity_poly.type
_entity_poly.pdbx_seq_one_letter_code
_entity_poly.pdbx_strand_id
1 'polypeptide(L)'
;MSYPYLLATLPALRFREAPPLTFEAFLDLCATALGSEAAEILGQLLEGSTESFGTPALEDYQGYKRSLDHQIVQIRARSLGREVVLSTDLMPEAPLPQAEEVMHAHNPYEAELLRIRLLWDRLKQLSSGQFLNFTLVALYALKLELSHRKAKFDLAKGQERLMALAKGLLPERFVSHSAGVAP
;
A
#
# COMPACT_ATOMS: atom_id res chain seq x y z
N MET A 1 -1.82 -17.12 25.70
CA MET A 1 -0.51 -16.42 25.80
C MET A 1 -0.79 -14.92 25.78
N SER A 2 0.17 -14.05 26.15
CA SER A 2 -0.10 -12.61 26.38
C SER A 2 0.53 -11.73 25.28
N TYR A 3 -0.08 -10.56 25.00
CA TYR A 3 0.39 -9.60 24.00
C TYR A 3 1.87 -9.19 24.14
N PRO A 4 2.41 -8.90 25.35
CA PRO A 4 3.81 -8.53 25.52
C PRO A 4 4.78 -9.62 25.08
N TYR A 5 4.43 -10.90 25.29
CA TYR A 5 5.26 -12.02 24.90
C TYR A 5 5.34 -12.14 23.38
N LEU A 6 4.18 -12.13 22.70
CA LEU A 6 4.14 -12.16 21.24
C LEU A 6 4.97 -11.00 20.65
N LEU A 7 4.73 -9.77 21.10
CA LEU A 7 5.42 -8.59 20.59
C LEU A 7 6.93 -8.63 20.83
N ALA A 8 7.41 -9.22 21.94
CA ALA A 8 8.82 -9.39 22.20
C ALA A 8 9.50 -10.46 21.32
N THR A 9 8.73 -11.45 20.84
CA THR A 9 9.24 -12.50 19.93
C THR A 9 9.29 -12.06 18.48
N LEU A 10 8.56 -10.99 18.10
CA LEU A 10 8.50 -10.55 16.73
C LEU A 10 9.81 -9.86 16.29
N PRO A 11 10.34 -10.20 15.09
CA PRO A 11 11.54 -9.56 14.57
C PRO A 11 11.28 -8.09 14.24
N ALA A 12 12.28 -7.25 14.47
CA ALA A 12 12.19 -5.82 14.14
C ALA A 12 12.06 -5.61 12.62
N LEU A 13 11.06 -4.84 12.20
CA LEU A 13 10.86 -4.50 10.79
C LEU A 13 11.60 -3.20 10.43
N ARG A 14 12.41 -3.26 9.37
CA ARG A 14 13.13 -2.11 8.80
C ARG A 14 12.68 -1.87 7.36
N PHE A 15 12.44 -0.60 7.02
CA PHE A 15 11.90 -0.24 5.70
C PHE A 15 12.80 -0.66 4.53
N ARG A 16 14.13 -0.62 4.70
CA ARG A 16 15.09 -0.95 3.62
C ARG A 16 15.40 -2.44 3.50
N GLU A 17 15.00 -3.25 4.47
CA GLU A 17 15.33 -4.68 4.52
C GLU A 17 14.21 -5.53 3.91
N ALA A 18 14.51 -6.80 3.66
CA ALA A 18 13.51 -7.79 3.30
C ALA A 18 12.64 -8.12 4.53
N PRO A 19 11.37 -8.54 4.34
CA PRO A 19 10.55 -9.00 5.45
C PRO A 19 11.21 -10.21 6.13
N PRO A 20 11.46 -10.17 7.44
CA PRO A 20 12.11 -11.26 8.18
C PRO A 20 11.17 -12.44 8.47
N LEU A 21 9.87 -12.26 8.20
CA LEU A 21 8.81 -13.20 8.54
C LEU A 21 7.78 -13.25 7.41
N THR A 22 7.27 -14.44 7.08
CA THR A 22 6.14 -14.58 6.16
C THR A 22 4.83 -14.26 6.87
N PHE A 23 3.79 -13.94 6.10
CA PHE A 23 2.47 -13.69 6.68
C PHE A 23 1.86 -14.91 7.34
N GLU A 24 1.99 -16.08 6.72
CA GLU A 24 1.52 -17.36 7.26
C GLU A 24 2.15 -17.61 8.64
N ALA A 25 3.48 -17.51 8.74
CA ALA A 25 4.19 -17.70 10.00
C ALA A 25 3.79 -16.64 11.06
N PHE A 26 3.52 -15.40 10.65
CA PHE A 26 3.02 -14.37 11.56
C PHE A 26 1.63 -14.69 12.10
N LEU A 27 0.70 -15.13 11.24
CA LEU A 27 -0.65 -15.49 11.64
C LEU A 27 -0.66 -16.73 12.53
N ASP A 28 0.20 -17.72 12.26
CA ASP A 28 0.37 -18.91 13.11
C ASP A 28 0.86 -18.55 14.52
N LEU A 29 1.81 -17.61 14.62
CA LEU A 29 2.26 -17.07 15.91
C LEU A 29 1.13 -16.34 16.63
N CYS A 30 0.33 -15.54 15.91
CA CYS A 30 -0.82 -14.85 16.49
C CYS A 30 -1.90 -15.82 16.98
N ALA A 31 -2.24 -16.84 16.19
CA ALA A 31 -3.22 -17.86 16.55
C ALA A 31 -2.78 -18.65 17.79
N THR A 32 -1.50 -19.03 17.85
CA THR A 32 -0.93 -19.74 19.01
C THR A 32 -0.91 -18.85 20.26
N ALA A 33 -0.60 -17.56 20.09
CA ALA A 33 -0.43 -16.64 21.20
C ALA A 33 -1.77 -16.09 21.75
N LEU A 34 -2.66 -15.69 20.86
CA LEU A 34 -3.85 -14.88 21.14
C LEU A 34 -5.17 -15.61 20.86
N GLY A 35 -5.13 -16.78 20.20
CA GLY A 35 -6.30 -17.52 19.75
C GLY A 35 -6.65 -17.26 18.28
N SER A 36 -7.48 -18.12 17.70
CA SER A 36 -7.86 -18.09 16.29
C SER A 36 -8.65 -16.83 15.90
N GLU A 37 -9.52 -16.34 16.78
CA GLU A 37 -10.33 -15.13 16.53
C GLU A 37 -9.44 -13.89 16.26
N ALA A 38 -8.38 -13.70 17.05
CA ALA A 38 -7.45 -12.60 16.83
C ALA A 38 -6.71 -12.72 15.48
N ALA A 39 -6.37 -13.94 15.06
CA ALA A 39 -5.74 -14.18 13.76
C ALA A 39 -6.69 -13.93 12.58
N GLU A 40 -7.97 -14.29 12.72
CA GLU A 40 -9.02 -14.01 11.73
C GLU A 40 -9.21 -12.50 11.54
N ILE A 41 -9.31 -11.73 12.63
CA ILE A 41 -9.44 -10.26 12.58
C ILE A 41 -8.21 -9.64 11.87
N LEU A 42 -7.01 -10.13 12.16
CA LEU A 42 -5.79 -9.67 11.47
C LEU A 42 -5.80 -10.04 9.98
N GLY A 43 -6.32 -11.22 9.62
CA GLY A 43 -6.53 -11.61 8.23
C GLY A 43 -7.46 -10.64 7.49
N GLN A 44 -8.63 -10.36 8.06
CA GLN A 44 -9.60 -9.41 7.50
C GLN A 44 -9.02 -7.99 7.34
N LEU A 45 -8.22 -7.53 8.31
CA LEU A 45 -7.51 -6.25 8.23
C LEU A 45 -6.57 -6.21 7.02
N LEU A 46 -5.82 -7.29 6.79
CA LEU A 46 -4.86 -7.40 5.68
C LEU A 46 -5.51 -7.58 4.32
N GLU A 47 -6.72 -8.14 4.27
CA GLU A 47 -7.54 -8.19 3.06
C GLU A 47 -8.11 -6.82 2.66
N GLY A 48 -7.95 -5.82 3.52
CA GLY A 48 -8.38 -4.45 3.28
C GLY A 48 -9.81 -4.18 3.72
N SER A 49 -10.34 -4.94 4.69
CA SER A 49 -11.63 -4.63 5.30
C SER A 49 -11.66 -3.19 5.82
N THR A 50 -12.76 -2.51 5.52
CA THR A 50 -13.05 -1.14 5.96
C THR A 50 -13.86 -1.10 7.26
N GLU A 51 -14.06 -2.25 7.89
CA GLU A 51 -14.77 -2.32 9.17
C GLU A 51 -13.97 -1.61 10.26
N SER A 52 -14.69 -1.03 11.22
CA SER A 52 -14.06 -0.48 12.42
C SER A 52 -13.59 -1.65 13.27
N PHE A 53 -12.26 -1.71 13.46
CA PHE A 53 -11.62 -2.64 14.37
C PHE A 53 -11.62 -2.13 15.82
N GLY A 54 -12.45 -1.12 16.13
CA GLY A 54 -12.62 -0.55 17.47
C GLY A 54 -11.36 0.09 18.05
N THR A 55 -10.37 0.44 17.21
CA THR A 55 -9.10 1.03 17.65
C THR A 55 -8.84 2.34 16.91
N PRO A 56 -8.74 3.49 17.63
CA PRO A 56 -8.54 4.80 17.01
C PRO A 56 -7.30 4.88 16.11
N ALA A 57 -6.23 4.13 16.45
CA ALA A 57 -5.00 4.12 15.67
C ALA A 57 -5.17 3.42 14.31
N LEU A 58 -6.00 2.38 14.21
CA LEU A 58 -6.27 1.71 12.93
C LEU A 58 -7.19 2.55 12.07
N GLU A 59 -8.20 3.19 12.66
CA GLU A 59 -9.09 4.12 11.96
C GLU A 59 -8.31 5.31 11.39
N ASP A 60 -7.39 5.88 12.17
CA ASP A 60 -6.50 6.96 11.71
C ASP A 60 -5.58 6.49 10.57
N TYR A 61 -5.00 5.29 10.67
CA TYR A 61 -4.22 4.73 9.56
C TYR A 61 -5.05 4.54 8.29
N GLN A 62 -6.24 3.95 8.40
CA GLN A 62 -7.13 3.73 7.26
C GLN A 62 -7.62 5.06 6.66
N GLY A 63 -7.92 6.05 7.49
CA GLY A 63 -8.25 7.42 7.07
C GLY A 63 -7.10 8.05 6.30
N TYR A 64 -5.89 8.00 6.85
CA TYR A 64 -4.68 8.50 6.18
C TYR A 64 -4.43 7.82 4.84
N LYS A 65 -4.49 6.48 4.78
CA LYS A 65 -4.30 5.71 3.55
C LYS A 65 -5.33 6.07 2.48
N ARG A 66 -6.62 6.16 2.85
CA ARG A 66 -7.70 6.58 1.93
C ARG A 66 -7.47 8.01 1.42
N SER A 67 -7.16 8.94 2.32
CA SER A 67 -6.88 10.33 1.97
C SER A 67 -5.73 10.45 0.97
N LEU A 68 -4.62 9.74 1.19
CA LEU A 68 -3.48 9.71 0.28
C LEU A 68 -3.86 9.17 -1.10
N ASP A 69 -4.59 8.05 -1.14
CA ASP A 69 -5.02 7.42 -2.39
C ASP A 69 -5.97 8.32 -3.19
N HIS A 70 -6.91 8.99 -2.52
CA HIS A 70 -7.82 9.92 -3.19
C HIS A 70 -7.13 11.13 -3.78
N GLN A 71 -6.19 11.73 -3.06
CA GLN A 71 -5.45 12.89 -3.57
C GLN A 71 -4.59 12.53 -4.78
N ILE A 72 -3.93 11.37 -4.75
CA ILE A 72 -3.20 10.83 -5.90
C ILE A 72 -4.13 10.67 -7.11
N VAL A 73 -5.33 10.11 -6.91
CA VAL A 73 -6.34 9.95 -7.98
C VAL A 73 -6.82 11.31 -8.50
N GLN A 74 -7.09 12.28 -7.64
CA GLN A 74 -7.54 13.61 -8.03
C GLN A 74 -6.48 14.36 -8.83
N ILE A 75 -5.22 14.34 -8.38
CA ILE A 75 -4.10 14.97 -9.10
C ILE A 75 -3.95 14.34 -10.49
N ARG A 76 -4.03 13.00 -10.57
CA ARG A 76 -3.96 12.27 -11.84
C ARG A 76 -5.14 12.55 -12.77
N ALA A 77 -6.35 12.69 -12.23
CA ALA A 77 -7.52 13.03 -13.03
C ALA A 77 -7.41 14.43 -13.61
N ARG A 78 -6.99 15.40 -12.78
CA ARG A 78 -6.76 16.78 -13.20
C ARG A 78 -5.70 16.87 -14.30
N SER A 79 -4.59 16.13 -14.18
CA SER A 79 -3.55 16.13 -15.23
C SER A 79 -4.03 15.52 -16.55
N LEU A 80 -5.05 14.66 -16.52
CA LEU A 80 -5.70 14.07 -17.69
C LEU A 80 -6.91 14.87 -18.20
N GLY A 81 -7.20 16.03 -17.62
CA GLY A 81 -8.38 16.84 -17.96
C GLY A 81 -9.71 16.14 -17.65
N ARG A 82 -9.72 15.20 -16.71
CA ARG A 82 -10.93 14.48 -16.27
C ARG A 82 -11.38 14.99 -14.92
N GLU A 83 -12.69 15.15 -14.76
CA GLU A 83 -13.29 15.34 -13.45
C GLU A 83 -13.54 13.98 -12.80
N VAL A 84 -13.11 13.84 -11.55
CA VAL A 84 -13.44 12.67 -10.72
C VAL A 84 -14.31 13.16 -9.58
N VAL A 85 -15.55 12.70 -9.58
CA VAL A 85 -16.46 12.85 -8.44
C VAL A 85 -16.18 11.69 -7.50
N LEU A 86 -15.49 11.96 -6.39
CA LEU A 86 -15.35 11.02 -5.29
C LEU A 86 -16.54 11.20 -4.35
N SER A 87 -17.02 10.12 -3.74
CA SER A 87 -18.06 10.19 -2.72
C SER A 87 -17.64 11.12 -1.58
N THR A 88 -18.56 11.86 -0.99
CA THR A 88 -18.27 12.82 0.10
C THR A 88 -17.67 12.15 1.33
N ASP A 89 -18.07 10.91 1.62
CA ASP A 89 -17.54 10.10 2.74
C ASP A 89 -16.07 9.68 2.53
N LEU A 90 -15.55 9.91 1.34
CA LEU A 90 -14.19 9.60 0.92
C LEU A 90 -13.32 10.86 0.81
N MET A 91 -13.87 12.06 1.05
CA MET A 91 -13.08 13.29 0.95
C MET A 91 -11.98 13.32 2.03
N PRO A 92 -10.72 13.64 1.66
CA PRO A 92 -9.67 13.94 2.63
C PRO A 92 -10.13 14.99 3.65
N GLU A 93 -9.92 14.74 4.95
CA GLU A 93 -10.14 15.78 5.98
C GLU A 93 -9.21 16.98 5.76
N ALA A 94 -8.01 16.74 5.22
CA ALA A 94 -7.02 17.78 4.92
C ALA A 94 -6.19 17.43 3.68
N PRO A 95 -5.73 18.45 2.91
CA PRO A 95 -4.73 18.26 1.87
C PRO A 95 -3.45 17.64 2.44
N LEU A 96 -2.90 16.66 1.72
CA LEU A 96 -1.65 15.98 2.01
C LEU A 96 -0.65 16.39 0.93
N PRO A 97 0.25 17.35 1.19
CA PRO A 97 1.23 17.81 0.19
C PRO A 97 2.12 16.66 -0.32
N GLN A 98 2.29 15.62 0.48
CA GLN A 98 3.05 14.43 0.09
C GLN A 98 2.41 13.65 -1.08
N ALA A 99 1.12 13.83 -1.36
CA ALA A 99 0.46 13.25 -2.53
C ALA A 99 0.99 13.87 -3.84
N GLU A 100 1.32 15.16 -3.84
CA GLU A 100 1.93 15.84 -4.99
C GLU A 100 3.35 15.30 -5.23
N GLU A 101 4.15 15.12 -4.17
CA GLU A 101 5.49 14.53 -4.26
C GLU A 101 5.47 13.14 -4.90
N VAL A 102 4.49 12.30 -4.55
CA VAL A 102 4.30 10.98 -5.16
C VAL A 102 4.02 11.10 -6.66
N MET A 103 3.19 12.07 -7.07
CA MET A 103 2.83 12.29 -8.47
C MET A 103 3.93 12.94 -9.30
N HIS A 104 4.85 13.66 -8.67
CA HIS A 104 6.01 14.28 -9.30
C HIS A 104 7.26 13.40 -9.33
N ALA A 105 7.17 12.14 -8.87
CA ALA A 105 8.28 11.20 -8.94
C ALA A 105 8.70 10.90 -10.39
N HIS A 106 9.99 10.62 -10.60
CA HIS A 106 10.56 10.47 -11.95
C HIS A 106 10.04 9.26 -12.71
N ASN A 107 9.64 8.21 -11.99
CA ASN A 107 9.14 6.97 -12.57
C ASN A 107 8.09 6.31 -11.64
N PRO A 108 7.27 5.38 -12.18
CA PRO A 108 6.24 4.71 -11.39
C PRO A 108 6.76 3.91 -10.20
N TYR A 109 7.99 3.39 -10.29
CA TYR A 109 8.62 2.64 -9.19
C TYR A 109 8.95 3.57 -8.01
N GLU A 110 9.53 4.73 -8.27
CA GLU A 110 9.79 5.76 -7.25
C GLU A 110 8.50 6.27 -6.62
N ALA A 111 7.44 6.51 -7.42
CA ALA A 111 6.14 6.91 -6.92
C ALA A 111 5.57 5.89 -5.91
N GLU A 112 5.58 4.61 -6.27
CA GLU A 112 5.11 3.53 -5.38
C GLU A 112 5.99 3.40 -4.13
N LEU A 113 7.32 3.53 -4.25
CA LEU A 113 8.22 3.46 -3.11
C LEU A 113 8.03 4.63 -2.14
N LEU A 114 7.80 5.84 -2.66
CA LEU A 114 7.45 7.03 -1.87
C LEU A 114 6.11 6.81 -1.16
N ARG A 115 5.09 6.33 -1.87
CA ARG A 115 3.78 6.01 -1.28
C ARG A 115 3.90 5.00 -0.13
N ILE A 116 4.64 3.91 -0.31
CA ILE A 116 4.88 2.91 0.75
C ILE A 116 5.64 3.55 1.92
N ARG A 117 6.60 4.44 1.67
CA ARG A 117 7.34 5.15 2.73
C ARG A 117 6.42 6.03 3.59
N LEU A 118 5.54 6.79 2.95
CA LEU A 118 4.56 7.63 3.67
C LEU A 118 3.65 6.79 4.58
N LEU A 119 3.13 5.67 4.06
CA LEU A 119 2.33 4.74 4.85
C LEU A 119 3.13 4.12 6.01
N TRP A 120 4.39 3.77 5.76
CA TRP A 120 5.28 3.23 6.78
C TRP A 120 5.56 4.24 7.91
N ASP A 121 5.83 5.49 7.55
CA ASP A 121 6.11 6.54 8.52
C ASP A 121 4.87 6.86 9.36
N ARG A 122 3.67 6.82 8.77
CA ARG A 122 2.41 6.92 9.53
C ARG A 122 2.28 5.79 10.55
N LEU A 123 2.51 4.53 10.13
CA LEU A 123 2.47 3.39 11.05
C LEU A 123 3.51 3.51 12.18
N LYS A 124 4.70 4.03 11.88
CA LYS A 124 5.74 4.28 12.88
C LYS A 124 5.30 5.32 13.91
N GLN A 125 4.68 6.42 13.48
CA GLN A 125 4.13 7.44 14.36
C GLN A 125 3.05 6.84 15.28
N LEU A 126 2.08 6.13 14.69
CA LEU A 126 0.99 5.50 15.43
C LEU A 126 1.47 4.47 16.45
N SER A 127 2.51 3.69 16.10
CA SER A 127 3.07 2.67 16.99
C SER A 127 3.74 3.26 18.24
N SER A 128 4.28 4.49 18.16
CA SER A 128 5.08 5.08 19.24
C SER A 128 4.30 5.40 20.51
N GLY A 129 2.96 5.53 20.40
CA GLY A 129 2.06 5.78 21.53
C GLY A 129 1.25 4.57 21.99
N GLN A 130 1.45 3.38 21.40
CA GLN A 130 0.65 2.20 21.76
C GLN A 130 1.28 1.42 22.90
N PHE A 131 0.41 0.91 23.79
CA PHE A 131 0.78 -0.13 24.74
C PHE A 131 0.98 -1.48 24.04
N LEU A 132 1.52 -2.45 24.76
CA LEU A 132 1.68 -3.84 24.30
C LEU A 132 0.32 -4.55 24.25
N ASN A 133 -0.50 -4.19 23.26
CA ASN A 133 -1.89 -4.60 23.09
C ASN A 133 -2.14 -5.11 21.65
N PHE A 134 -3.39 -5.47 21.36
CA PHE A 134 -3.80 -5.90 20.03
C PHE A 134 -3.52 -4.86 18.94
N THR A 135 -3.75 -3.57 19.22
CA THR A 135 -3.49 -2.48 18.28
C THR A 135 -2.04 -2.49 17.79
N LEU A 136 -1.07 -2.70 18.69
CA LEU A 136 0.34 -2.75 18.30
C LEU A 136 0.67 -3.99 17.45
N VAL A 137 0.00 -5.12 17.68
CA VAL A 137 0.10 -6.32 16.82
C VAL A 137 -0.48 -6.04 15.43
N ALA A 138 -1.64 -5.38 15.36
CA ALA A 138 -2.26 -5.00 14.08
C ALA A 138 -1.40 -4.00 13.28
N LEU A 139 -0.83 -2.99 13.95
CA LEU A 139 0.11 -2.06 13.31
C LEU A 139 1.38 -2.77 12.82
N TYR A 140 1.85 -3.79 13.54
CA TYR A 140 2.95 -4.64 13.07
C TYR A 140 2.57 -5.40 11.80
N ALA A 141 1.37 -6.00 11.76
CA ALA A 141 0.86 -6.73 10.60
C ALA A 141 0.82 -5.84 9.34
N LEU A 142 0.31 -4.61 9.46
CA LEU A 142 0.28 -3.63 8.37
C LEU A 142 1.69 -3.23 7.91
N LYS A 143 2.65 -3.08 8.82
CA LYS A 143 4.06 -2.84 8.43
C LYS A 143 4.65 -4.04 7.70
N LEU A 144 4.32 -5.25 8.14
CA LEU A 144 4.77 -6.47 7.48
C LEU A 144 4.21 -6.55 6.04
N GLU A 145 2.96 -6.12 5.83
CA GLU A 145 2.34 -5.98 4.50
C GLU A 145 3.10 -5.06 3.57
N LEU A 146 3.41 -3.86 4.04
CA LEU A 146 4.18 -2.89 3.27
C LEU A 146 5.57 -3.44 2.92
N SER A 147 6.22 -4.14 3.84
CA SER A 147 7.51 -4.81 3.57
C SER A 147 7.40 -5.88 2.48
N HIS A 148 6.38 -6.74 2.54
CA HIS A 148 6.13 -7.77 1.53
C HIS A 148 5.78 -7.16 0.17
N ARG A 149 4.92 -6.13 0.14
CA ARG A 149 4.57 -5.42 -1.09
C ARG A 149 5.81 -4.80 -1.75
N LYS A 150 6.65 -4.13 -0.97
CA LYS A 150 7.93 -3.58 -1.44
C LYS A 150 8.88 -4.67 -1.96
N ALA A 151 8.97 -5.82 -1.27
CA ALA A 151 9.84 -6.92 -1.69
C ALA A 151 9.43 -7.55 -3.03
N LYS A 152 8.16 -7.39 -3.45
CA LYS A 152 7.66 -7.84 -4.76
C LYS A 152 8.07 -6.92 -5.91
N PHE A 153 8.68 -5.76 -5.64
CA PHE A 153 9.12 -4.86 -6.71
C PHE A 153 10.33 -5.44 -7.42
N ASP A 154 10.07 -6.06 -8.56
CA ASP A 154 11.05 -6.60 -9.48
C ASP A 154 11.03 -5.78 -10.77
N LEU A 155 12.13 -5.06 -11.01
CA LEU A 155 12.30 -4.18 -12.17
C LEU A 155 12.15 -4.96 -13.50
N ALA A 156 12.71 -6.16 -13.57
CA ALA A 156 12.71 -6.96 -14.79
C ALA A 156 11.28 -7.41 -15.16
N LYS A 157 10.54 -7.93 -14.16
CA LYS A 157 9.12 -8.29 -14.34
C LYS A 157 8.24 -7.06 -14.61
N GLY A 158 8.59 -5.92 -14.03
CA GLY A 158 7.92 -4.64 -14.28
C GLY A 158 8.06 -4.19 -15.74
N GLN A 159 9.28 -4.24 -16.28
CA GLN A 159 9.56 -3.90 -17.68
C GLN A 159 8.86 -4.85 -18.65
N GLU A 160 8.89 -6.16 -18.38
CA GLU A 160 8.20 -7.16 -19.20
C GLU A 160 6.69 -6.88 -19.30
N ARG A 161 6.03 -6.63 -18.17
CA ARG A 161 4.60 -6.26 -18.15
C ARG A 161 4.32 -4.95 -18.87
N LEU A 162 5.18 -3.94 -18.69
CA LEU A 162 5.02 -2.66 -19.38
C LEU A 162 5.13 -2.84 -20.90
N MET A 163 6.12 -3.59 -21.38
CA MET A 163 6.28 -3.90 -22.80
C MET A 163 5.09 -4.68 -23.36
N ALA A 164 4.57 -5.65 -22.62
CA ALA A 164 3.37 -6.40 -23.02
C ALA A 164 2.13 -5.48 -23.15
N LEU A 165 1.90 -4.57 -22.20
CA LEU A 165 0.81 -3.59 -22.25
C LEU A 165 1.00 -2.58 -23.38
N ALA A 166 2.21 -2.08 -23.59
CA ALA A 166 2.53 -1.15 -24.68
C ALA A 166 2.25 -1.80 -26.05
N LYS A 167 2.61 -3.08 -26.22
CA LYS A 167 2.32 -3.84 -27.45
C LYS A 167 0.81 -4.04 -27.66
N GLY A 168 0.02 -4.21 -26.59
CA GLY A 168 -1.44 -4.31 -26.66
C GLY A 168 -2.16 -2.97 -26.88
N LEU A 169 -1.53 -1.85 -26.53
CA LEU A 169 -2.09 -0.50 -26.65
C LEU A 169 -1.70 0.23 -27.93
N LEU A 170 -0.69 -0.25 -28.68
CA LEU A 170 -0.39 0.25 -30.02
C LEU A 170 -1.42 -0.30 -31.01
N PRO A 171 -2.35 0.53 -31.54
CA PRO A 171 -3.20 0.09 -32.63
C PRO A 171 -2.33 -0.17 -33.88
N GLU A 172 -2.75 -1.11 -34.74
CA GLU A 172 -2.17 -1.40 -36.07
C GLU A 172 -2.23 -0.22 -37.07
N ARG A 173 -2.34 1.02 -36.61
CA ARG A 173 -2.57 2.21 -37.45
C ARG A 173 -1.31 2.83 -38.06
N PHE A 174 -0.14 2.20 -37.92
CA PHE A 174 1.12 2.75 -38.47
C PHE A 174 1.73 1.93 -39.62
N VAL A 175 1.05 0.90 -40.17
CA VAL A 175 1.64 0.05 -41.24
C VAL A 175 1.16 0.40 -42.66
N SER A 176 0.19 1.29 -42.86
CA SER A 176 -0.33 1.59 -44.21
C SER A 176 -0.18 3.05 -44.65
N HIS A 177 1.06 3.56 -44.76
CA HIS A 177 1.33 4.72 -45.61
C HIS A 177 2.79 4.82 -46.12
N SER A 178 3.34 3.74 -46.69
CA SER A 178 4.59 3.83 -47.46
C SER A 178 4.66 2.90 -48.69
N ALA A 179 3.53 2.60 -49.33
CA ALA A 179 3.51 1.95 -50.64
C ALA A 179 2.66 2.79 -51.60
N GLY A 180 3.30 3.75 -52.26
CA GLY A 180 2.68 4.61 -53.25
C GLY A 180 3.62 5.66 -53.82
N VAL A 181 4.82 5.24 -54.26
CA VAL A 181 5.67 6.05 -55.14
C VAL A 181 5.83 5.35 -56.48
N ALA A 182 5.17 5.96 -57.47
CA ALA A 182 5.52 6.10 -58.88
C ALA A 182 5.44 4.88 -59.82
N PRO A 183 5.42 5.10 -61.14
CA PRO A 183 5.15 6.34 -61.90
C PRO A 183 3.84 6.31 -62.72
#